data_AF-A0A319DU54-F1
#
_entry.id   AF-A0A319DU54-F1
#
_cell.length_a   1.000
_cell.length_b   1.000
_cell.length_c   1.000
_cell.angle_alpha   90.00
_cell.angle_beta   90.00
_cell.angle_gamma   90.00
#
_symmetry.space_group_name_H-M   'P 1'
#
loop_
_entity.id
_entity.type
_entity.pdbx_description
1 polymer ?
#
loop_
_entity_poly.entity_id
_entity_poly.type
_entity_poly.pdbx_seq_one_letter_code
_entity_poly.pdbx_strand_id
1 'polypeptide(L)'
;MITWLGKLDYSPYSRDEIFSVVFANNMNLGEGVAVIHQWTKDASGKAKSNSFAQGTVSKSVILGPMEREIEILYNERETTYYWYKGKQSGGKLTLSMFNKHGEEVAKNIELLAVYY
;
A
#
# COMPACT_ATOMS: atom_id res chain seq x y z
N MET A 1 5.19 15.31 -3.48
CA MET A 1 5.35 13.85 -3.59
C MET A 1 5.90 13.32 -2.28
N ILE A 2 5.25 12.30 -1.71
CA ILE A 2 5.68 11.65 -0.46
C ILE A 2 5.81 10.16 -0.74
N THR A 3 6.98 9.58 -0.46
CA THR A 3 7.23 8.15 -0.64
C THR A 3 7.33 7.46 0.71
N TRP A 4 6.70 6.30 0.82
CA TRP A 4 6.73 5.44 1.99
C TRP A 4 7.35 4.12 1.59
N LEU A 5 8.38 3.66 2.33
CA LEU A 5 9.12 2.45 2.02
C LEU A 5 9.10 1.47 3.19
N GLY A 6 9.02 0.18 2.87
CA GLY A 6 9.20 -0.90 3.83
C GLY A 6 9.24 -2.25 3.13
N LYS A 7 8.79 -3.30 3.82
CA LYS A 7 8.89 -4.69 3.36
C LYS A 7 7.52 -5.38 3.36
N LEU A 8 7.33 -6.29 2.42
CA LEU A 8 6.14 -7.13 2.29
C LEU A 8 6.45 -8.57 2.66
N ASP A 9 5.67 -9.09 3.60
CA ASP A 9 5.55 -10.52 3.87
C ASP A 9 4.10 -10.94 3.59
N TYR A 10 3.94 -11.80 2.58
CA TYR A 10 2.65 -12.37 2.17
C TYR A 10 2.87 -13.80 1.69
N SER A 11 2.71 -14.77 2.59
CA SER A 11 2.90 -16.19 2.25
C SER A 11 1.81 -16.69 1.28
N PRO A 12 2.15 -17.48 0.25
CA PRO A 12 3.50 -17.95 -0.14
C PRO A 12 4.22 -17.04 -1.16
N TYR A 13 3.65 -15.89 -1.51
CA TYR A 13 4.06 -15.08 -2.67
C TYR A 13 5.23 -14.12 -2.42
N SER A 14 5.37 -13.63 -1.19
CA SER A 14 6.37 -12.63 -0.80
C SER A 14 6.94 -12.88 0.59
N ARG A 15 8.25 -12.73 0.72
CA ARG A 15 9.00 -12.80 1.97
C ARG A 15 10.11 -11.76 1.96
N ASP A 16 10.03 -10.78 2.87
CA ASP A 16 10.99 -9.67 3.01
C ASP A 16 11.28 -8.89 1.70
N GLU A 17 10.29 -8.77 0.82
CA GLU A 17 10.46 -8.05 -0.46
C GLU A 17 10.15 -6.55 -0.32
N ILE A 18 10.71 -5.73 -1.22
CA ILE A 18 10.45 -4.29 -1.21
C ILE A 18 8.96 -3.98 -1.40
N PHE A 19 8.46 -3.02 -0.61
CA PHE A 19 7.12 -2.47 -0.73
C PHE A 19 7.19 -0.94 -0.63
N SER A 20 6.51 -0.26 -1.55
CA SER A 20 6.51 1.20 -1.61
C SER A 20 5.14 1.77 -1.96
N VAL A 21 4.83 2.89 -1.34
CA VAL A 21 3.63 3.69 -1.62
C VAL A 21 4.05 5.11 -1.92
N VAL A 22 3.67 5.62 -3.09
CA VAL A 22 4.03 6.97 -3.55
C VAL A 22 2.76 7.79 -3.70
N PHE A 23 2.64 8.85 -2.91
CA PHE A 23 1.56 9.82 -3.03
C PHE A 23 2.03 11.00 -3.90
N ALA A 24 1.21 11.39 -4.88
CA ALA A 24 1.55 12.46 -5.81
C ALA A 24 1.81 13.79 -5.08
N ASN A 25 0.92 14.15 -4.15
CA ASN A 25 1.02 15.38 -3.39
C ASN A 25 0.96 15.10 -1.87
N ASN A 26 -0.21 14.71 -1.41
CA ASN A 26 -0.53 14.44 -0.01
C ASN A 26 -1.42 13.18 0.08
N MET A 27 -1.92 12.85 1.27
CA MET A 27 -2.73 11.64 1.49
C MET A 27 -4.24 11.93 1.61
N ASN A 28 -4.73 13.04 1.06
CA ASN A 28 -6.15 13.42 1.10
C ASN A 28 -6.99 12.59 0.12
N LEU A 29 -8.29 12.51 0.38
CA LEU A 29 -9.26 11.82 -0.47
C LEU A 29 -9.15 12.30 -1.93
N GLY A 30 -9.12 11.37 -2.88
CA GLY A 30 -9.06 11.63 -4.32
C GLY A 30 -7.66 11.91 -4.88
N GLU A 31 -6.64 12.09 -4.02
CA GLU A 31 -5.27 12.31 -4.47
C GLU A 31 -4.67 11.05 -5.11
N GLY A 32 -3.79 11.27 -6.09
CA GLY A 32 -3.12 10.19 -6.80
C GLY A 32 -2.15 9.40 -5.92
N VAL A 33 -2.21 8.09 -6.02
CA VAL A 33 -1.32 7.16 -5.31
C VAL A 33 -0.90 6.00 -6.21
N ALA A 34 0.35 5.58 -6.06
CA ALA A 34 0.90 4.38 -6.66
C ALA A 34 1.44 3.43 -5.59
N VAL A 35 1.23 2.13 -5.78
CA VAL A 35 1.79 1.05 -4.95
C VAL A 35 2.67 0.18 -5.83
N ILE A 36 3.93 0.03 -5.43
CA ILE A 36 4.92 -0.80 -6.13
C ILE A 36 5.52 -1.77 -5.11
N HIS A 37 5.56 -3.06 -5.46
CA HIS A 37 6.25 -4.06 -4.67
C HIS A 37 6.84 -5.15 -5.55
N GLN A 38 7.70 -5.98 -4.96
CA GLN A 38 8.24 -7.17 -5.60
C GLN A 38 7.64 -8.43 -4.97
N TRP A 39 7.38 -9.43 -5.80
CA TRP A 39 7.05 -10.78 -5.37
C TRP A 39 8.32 -11.61 -5.22
N THR A 40 8.41 -12.44 -4.19
CA THR A 40 9.43 -13.50 -4.17
C THR A 40 9.15 -14.48 -5.31
N LYS A 41 7.88 -14.87 -5.46
CA LYS A 41 7.35 -15.68 -6.56
C LYS A 41 5.89 -15.34 -6.77
N ASP A 42 5.52 -14.90 -7.97
CA ASP A 42 4.12 -14.60 -8.27
C ASP A 42 3.26 -15.86 -8.47
N ALA A 43 1.95 -15.66 -8.65
CA ALA A 43 0.98 -16.73 -8.86
C ALA A 43 1.21 -17.53 -10.15
N SER A 44 1.95 -17.00 -11.14
CA SER A 44 2.37 -17.74 -12.33
C SER A 44 3.65 -18.55 -12.12
N GLY A 45 4.28 -18.39 -10.96
CA GLY A 45 5.51 -19.06 -10.57
C GLY A 45 6.78 -18.33 -10.99
N LYS A 46 6.68 -17.10 -11.51
CA LYS A 46 7.84 -16.30 -11.88
C LYS A 46 8.45 -15.65 -10.63
N ALA A 47 9.75 -15.84 -10.46
CA ALA A 47 10.50 -15.28 -9.33
C ALA A 47 10.77 -13.78 -9.52
N LYS A 48 10.84 -13.04 -8.41
CA LYS A 48 11.29 -11.63 -8.38
C LYS A 48 10.52 -10.70 -9.33
N SER A 49 9.25 -10.98 -9.60
CA SER A 49 8.43 -10.14 -10.47
C SER A 49 7.94 -8.89 -9.74
N ASN A 50 7.95 -7.76 -10.46
CA ASN A 50 7.45 -6.50 -9.93
C ASN A 50 5.95 -6.40 -10.14
N SER A 51 5.28 -5.81 -9.16
CA SER A 51 3.87 -5.47 -9.17
C SER A 51 3.71 -3.96 -9.10
N PHE A 52 2.77 -3.43 -9.87
CA PHE A 52 2.46 -2.01 -9.94
C PHE A 52 0.95 -1.81 -9.99
N ALA A 53 0.45 -0.92 -9.14
CA ALA A 53 -0.92 -0.44 -9.18
C ALA A 53 -0.94 1.06 -8.92
N GLN A 54 -1.90 1.76 -9.53
CA GLN A 54 -2.12 3.18 -9.30
C GLN A 54 -3.61 3.50 -9.30
N GLY A 55 -3.95 4.64 -8.71
CA GLY A 55 -5.32 5.09 -8.55
C GLY A 55 -5.38 6.23 -7.56
N THR A 56 -6.38 6.20 -6.68
CA THR A 56 -6.64 7.28 -5.74
C THR A 56 -6.63 6.83 -4.29
N VAL A 57 -6.42 7.80 -3.40
CA VAL A 57 -6.81 7.67 -1.99
C VAL A 57 -8.33 7.62 -1.93
N SER A 58 -8.88 6.48 -1.51
CA SER A 58 -10.33 6.22 -1.48
C SER A 58 -10.98 6.63 -0.16
N LYS A 59 -10.21 6.71 0.93
CA LYS A 59 -10.67 7.23 2.22
C LYS A 59 -9.51 7.93 2.92
N SER A 60 -9.83 9.03 3.61
CA SER A 60 -8.83 9.75 4.37
C SER A 60 -9.44 10.54 5.53
N VAL A 61 -9.10 10.18 6.76
CA VAL A 61 -9.69 10.75 7.99
C VAL A 61 -8.59 11.18 8.93
N ILE A 62 -8.52 12.49 9.23
CA ILE A 62 -7.57 13.06 10.20
C ILE A 62 -8.11 12.77 11.60
N LEU A 63 -7.33 12.06 12.41
CA LEU A 63 -7.68 11.70 13.79
C LEU A 63 -7.00 12.61 14.82
N GLY A 64 -5.93 13.30 14.41
CA GLY A 64 -5.16 14.19 15.27
C GLY A 64 -3.91 14.69 14.55
N PRO A 65 -3.02 15.41 15.26
CA PRO A 65 -1.75 15.85 14.70
C PRO A 65 -0.93 14.65 14.20
N MET A 66 -0.64 14.63 12.89
CA MET A 66 0.08 13.54 12.23
C MET A 66 -0.54 12.15 12.40
N GLU A 67 -1.83 12.07 12.72
CA GLU A 67 -2.57 10.82 12.80
C GLU A 67 -3.70 10.81 11.77
N ARG A 68 -3.72 9.77 10.94
CA ARG A 68 -4.70 9.62 9.87
C ARG A 68 -5.05 8.16 9.63
N GLU A 69 -6.32 7.88 9.43
CA GLU A 69 -6.78 6.64 8.78
C GLU A 69 -6.90 6.84 7.28
N ILE A 70 -6.48 5.82 6.51
CA ILE A 70 -6.47 5.89 5.06
C ILE A 70 -6.93 4.57 4.43
N GLU A 71 -7.58 4.68 3.28
CA GLU A 71 -7.76 3.59 2.32
C GLU A 71 -7.25 4.06 0.96
N ILE A 72 -6.53 3.20 0.25
CA ILE A 72 -5.99 3.49 -1.08
C ILE A 72 -6.39 2.37 -2.04
N LEU A 73 -6.68 2.75 -3.28
CA LEU A 73 -7.05 1.85 -4.38
C LEU A 73 -8.37 1.07 -4.19
N TYR A 74 -9.20 1.40 -3.20
CA TYR A 74 -10.47 0.69 -2.98
C TYR A 74 -11.44 0.88 -4.14
N ASN A 75 -11.47 2.08 -4.73
CA ASN A 75 -12.30 2.39 -5.89
C ASN A 75 -11.80 1.67 -7.16
N GLU A 76 -10.50 1.40 -7.23
CA GLU A 76 -9.81 0.75 -8.35
C GLU A 76 -9.60 -0.77 -8.14
N ARG A 77 -10.14 -1.36 -7.07
CA ARG A 77 -9.86 -2.76 -6.68
C ARG A 77 -10.26 -3.79 -7.75
N GLU A 78 -11.25 -3.49 -8.58
CA GLU A 78 -11.68 -4.41 -9.65
C GLU A 78 -10.61 -4.56 -10.74
N THR A 79 -9.81 -3.52 -10.99
CA THR A 79 -8.75 -3.51 -12.01
C THR A 79 -7.36 -3.75 -11.44
N THR A 80 -7.08 -3.22 -10.25
CA THR A 80 -5.78 -3.36 -9.56
C THR A 80 -5.65 -4.65 -8.76
N TYR A 81 -6.76 -5.37 -8.55
CA TYR A 81 -6.91 -6.59 -7.75
C TYR A 81 -6.63 -6.43 -6.25
N TYR A 82 -5.72 -5.54 -5.84
CA TYR A 82 -5.39 -5.27 -4.45
C TYR A 82 -5.70 -3.83 -4.05
N TRP A 83 -6.21 -3.68 -2.84
CA TRP A 83 -6.42 -2.40 -2.18
C TRP A 83 -5.90 -2.45 -0.75
N TYR A 84 -5.76 -1.29 -0.12
CA TYR A 84 -5.08 -1.20 1.16
C TYR A 84 -5.82 -0.29 2.13
N LYS A 85 -5.77 -0.64 3.41
CA LYS A 85 -6.32 0.13 4.52
C LYS A 85 -5.28 0.24 5.61
N GLY A 86 -5.21 1.38 6.29
CA GLY A 86 -4.29 1.50 7.41
C GLY A 86 -4.32 2.82 8.13
N LYS A 87 -3.27 3.03 8.94
CA LYS A 87 -3.10 4.21 9.78
C LYS A 87 -1.70 4.80 9.60
N GLN A 88 -1.65 6.11 9.47
CA GLN A 88 -0.45 6.91 9.63
C GLN A 88 -0.36 7.42 11.08
N SER A 89 0.82 7.31 11.67
CA SER A 89 1.18 7.97 12.93
C SER A 89 2.59 8.52 12.80
N GLY A 90 2.71 9.86 12.79
CA GLY A 90 4.00 10.51 12.58
C GLY A 90 4.60 10.15 11.22
N GLY A 91 5.86 9.72 11.23
CA GLY A 91 6.61 9.24 10.05
C GLY A 91 6.43 7.76 9.73
N LYS A 92 5.44 7.08 10.34
CA LYS A 92 5.13 5.65 10.09
C LYS A 92 3.74 5.50 9.47
N LEU A 93 3.64 4.65 8.45
CA LEU A 93 2.41 4.21 7.82
C LEU A 93 2.32 2.69 7.95
N THR A 94 1.27 2.18 8.58
CA THR A 94 1.00 0.75 8.70
C THR A 94 -0.22 0.40 7.87
N LEU A 95 -0.07 -0.55 6.93
CA LEU A 95 -1.12 -0.99 6.03
C LEU A 95 -1.45 -2.48 6.21
N SER A 96 -2.71 -2.80 5.97
CA SER A 96 -3.17 -4.13 5.58
C SER A 96 -3.54 -4.13 4.10
N MET A 97 -3.20 -5.21 3.41
CA MET A 97 -3.46 -5.45 2.00
C MET A 97 -4.63 -6.44 1.86
N PHE A 98 -5.56 -6.09 1.00
CA PHE A 98 -6.77 -6.87 0.74
C PHE A 98 -6.85 -7.20 -0.75
N ASN A 99 -7.38 -8.38 -1.08
CA ASN A 99 -7.76 -8.67 -2.46
C ASN A 99 -9.10 -8.01 -2.82
N LYS A 100 -9.48 -8.06 -4.10
CA LYS A 100 -10.73 -7.46 -4.60
C LYS A 100 -12.01 -8.04 -3.97
N HIS A 101 -11.92 -9.22 -3.37
CA HIS A 101 -13.02 -9.87 -2.67
C HIS A 101 -13.14 -9.43 -1.20
N GLY A 102 -12.22 -8.58 -0.73
CA GLY A 102 -12.21 -8.06 0.64
C GLY A 102 -11.51 -8.98 1.65
N GLU A 103 -10.81 -10.02 1.19
CA GLU A 103 -10.01 -10.87 2.06
C GLU A 103 -8.69 -10.16 2.41
N GLU A 104 -8.37 -10.07 3.70
CA GLU A 104 -7.07 -9.56 4.16
C GLU A 104 -6.00 -10.61 3.86
N VAL A 105 -5.04 -10.26 3.00
CA VAL A 105 -4.01 -11.18 2.51
C VAL A 105 -2.64 -10.91 3.12
N ALA A 106 -2.38 -9.67 3.53
CA ALA A 106 -1.19 -9.31 4.30
C ALA A 106 -1.54 -8.22 5.30
N LYS A 107 -0.90 -8.26 6.47
CA LYS A 107 -1.19 -7.37 7.60
C LYS A 107 0.10 -6.76 8.14
N ASN A 108 -0.02 -5.64 8.82
CA ASN A 108 1.09 -4.95 9.48
C ASN A 108 2.27 -4.65 8.54
N ILE A 109 1.98 -4.25 7.30
CA ILE A 109 3.00 -3.76 6.37
C ILE A 109 3.45 -2.40 6.90
N GLU A 110 4.62 -2.35 7.53
CA GLU A 110 5.16 -1.13 8.12
C GLU A 110 6.04 -0.38 7.13
N LEU A 111 5.72 0.90 6.93
CA LEU A 111 6.41 1.78 6.00
C LEU A 111 6.87 3.05 6.73
N LEU A 112 8.05 3.54 6.35
CA LEU A 112 8.60 4.79 6.84
C LEU A 112 8.57 5.85 5.74
N ALA A 113 8.25 7.09 6.11
CA ALA A 113 8.31 8.22 5.19
C ALA A 113 9.75 8.50 4.77
N VAL A 114 9.96 8.70 3.47
CA VAL A 114 11.24 9.09 2.88
C VAL A 114 11.05 10.42 2.18
N TYR A 115 11.83 11.41 2.61
CA TYR A 115 11.85 12.76 2.06
C TYR A 115 13.14 12.91 1.24
N TYR A 116 12.99 13.30 -0.03
CA TYR A 116 14.09 13.67 -0.93
C TYR A 116 14.04 15.17 -1.19
#